data_AF-A0A958GKI5-F1
#
_entry.id   AF-A0A958GKI5-F1
#
_cell.length_a   1.000
_cell.length_b   1.000
_cell.length_c   1.000
_cell.angle_alpha   90.00
_cell.angle_beta   90.00
_cell.angle_gamma   90.00
#
_symmetry.space_group_name_H-M   'P 1'
#
loop_
_entity.id
_entity.type
_entity.pdbx_description
1 polymer ?
#
loop_
_entity_poly.entity_id
_entity_poly.type
_entity_poly.pdbx_seq_one_letter_code
_entity_poly.pdbx_strand_id
1 'polypeptide(L)'
;RFRSRSAYIRAGLNIALVALPFALASVILHGARQPIDLLLPLVAAAVGGVLCTFVAAGVTPIVEALGGYVTDMRLLEMATLDHPLLKEISIQAPGTWNHSMVMGMMVETAADAIGANSVLARVGAYFHDVGKMKKPLYFVENQSPGENRHDKLSCSMSALIIRSHVKDGIELARKHKLPQAIVDMIPQHHGTSVIEFFYEKAKKEAAEMGEDAPPVDKSLYSYPGPKPQTREAGILMLADGIEAAARTIKEPTPDRIQGMIQKMINKVFASGQLNECELTLRDLHLIAKSFTRVLTSIYHQRIAYHEPAEKVSERNEEERSETVTAPRAESNMKASQNGNLPETASTTEVSDDAADEQPKKKGDDLKRLGIQ
;
A
#
# COMPACT_ATOMS: atom_id res chain seq x y z
N ARG A 1 -7.18 -11.10 -17.44
CA ARG A 1 -6.13 -10.83 -16.44
C ARG A 1 -5.62 -12.16 -15.90
N PHE A 2 -4.36 -12.50 -16.14
CA PHE A 2 -3.77 -13.78 -15.72
C PHE A 2 -3.04 -13.58 -14.38
N ARG A 3 -3.80 -13.57 -13.28
CA ARG A 3 -3.27 -13.40 -11.91
C ARG A 3 -2.46 -14.61 -11.39
N SER A 4 -2.43 -15.73 -12.12
CA SER A 4 -1.75 -16.96 -11.72
C SER A 4 -1.29 -17.79 -12.91
N ARG A 5 -0.23 -18.59 -12.75
CA ARG A 5 0.21 -19.57 -13.76
C ARG A 5 -0.90 -20.59 -14.12
N SER A 6 -1.76 -20.93 -13.17
CA SER A 6 -2.95 -21.77 -13.39
C SER A 6 -4.03 -21.15 -14.28
N ALA A 7 -3.99 -19.84 -14.55
CA ALA A 7 -4.89 -19.21 -15.50
C ALA A 7 -4.55 -19.60 -16.97
N TYR A 8 -3.27 -19.80 -17.31
CA TYR A 8 -2.90 -20.36 -18.61
C TYR A 8 -3.40 -21.79 -18.79
N ILE A 9 -3.23 -22.64 -17.77
CA ILE A 9 -3.71 -24.04 -17.78
C ILE A 9 -5.23 -24.08 -17.98
N ARG A 10 -5.99 -23.23 -17.27
CA ARG A 10 -7.45 -23.11 -17.47
C ARG A 10 -7.81 -22.62 -18.87
N ALA A 11 -7.05 -21.68 -19.45
CA ALA A 11 -7.27 -21.23 -20.81
C ALA A 11 -7.04 -22.36 -21.84
N GLY A 12 -5.95 -23.13 -21.71
CA GLY A 12 -5.69 -24.30 -22.56
C GLY A 12 -6.74 -25.39 -22.46
N LEU A 13 -7.18 -25.70 -21.24
CA LEU A 13 -8.29 -26.63 -21.00
C LEU A 13 -9.59 -26.13 -21.65
N ASN A 14 -9.92 -24.85 -21.53
CA ASN A 14 -11.09 -24.27 -22.18
C ASN A 14 -10.98 -24.32 -23.72
N ILE A 15 -9.79 -24.08 -24.29
CA ILE A 15 -9.53 -24.23 -25.73
C ILE A 15 -9.74 -25.69 -26.17
N ALA A 16 -9.21 -26.66 -25.42
CA ALA A 16 -9.43 -28.08 -25.70
C ALA A 16 -10.92 -28.46 -25.64
N LEU A 17 -11.63 -28.04 -24.59
CA LEU A 17 -13.07 -28.28 -24.40
C LEU A 17 -13.91 -27.68 -25.53
N VAL A 18 -13.56 -26.51 -26.03
CA VAL A 18 -14.24 -25.87 -27.19
C VAL A 18 -13.86 -26.55 -28.50
N ALA A 19 -12.60 -26.99 -28.67
CA ALA A 19 -12.14 -27.63 -29.90
C ALA A 19 -12.70 -29.05 -30.12
N LEU A 20 -12.96 -29.80 -29.04
CA LEU A 20 -13.47 -31.18 -29.11
C LEU A 20 -14.81 -31.31 -29.88
N PRO A 21 -15.85 -30.49 -29.64
CA PRO A 21 -17.06 -30.46 -30.46
C PRO A 21 -16.81 -30.21 -31.96
N PHE A 22 -15.89 -29.30 -32.32
CA PHE A 22 -15.55 -29.04 -33.73
C PHE A 22 -14.81 -30.22 -34.38
N ALA A 23 -13.90 -30.86 -33.64
CA ALA A 23 -13.25 -32.09 -34.09
C ALA A 23 -14.27 -33.22 -34.32
N LEU A 24 -15.20 -33.41 -33.39
CA LEU A 24 -16.27 -34.41 -33.51
C LEU A 24 -17.20 -34.10 -34.71
N ALA A 25 -17.61 -32.84 -34.89
CA ALA A 25 -18.42 -32.43 -36.03
C ALA A 25 -17.70 -32.67 -37.37
N SER A 26 -16.39 -32.40 -37.44
CA SER A 26 -15.57 -32.70 -38.62
C SER A 26 -15.57 -34.19 -38.97
N VAL A 27 -15.44 -35.07 -37.96
CA VAL A 27 -15.49 -36.53 -38.14
C VAL A 27 -16.87 -36.99 -38.62
N ILE A 28 -17.96 -36.41 -38.10
CA ILE A 28 -19.33 -36.71 -38.55
C ILE A 28 -19.55 -36.30 -40.01
N LEU A 29 -19.05 -35.12 -40.41
CA LEU A 29 -19.22 -34.60 -41.77
C LEU A 29 -18.42 -35.35 -42.84
N HIS A 30 -17.20 -35.80 -42.52
CA HIS A 30 -16.34 -36.53 -43.47
C HIS A 30 -16.54 -38.04 -43.45
N GLY A 31 -17.11 -38.58 -42.37
CA GLY A 31 -17.37 -40.01 -42.16
C GLY A 31 -16.11 -40.80 -41.77
N ALA A 32 -16.05 -41.24 -40.51
CA ALA A 32 -15.02 -42.17 -40.07
C ALA A 32 -15.17 -43.54 -40.76
N ARG A 33 -14.08 -44.07 -41.33
CA ARG A 33 -14.01 -45.42 -41.92
C ARG A 33 -13.26 -46.40 -41.01
N GLN A 34 -12.34 -45.90 -40.19
CA GLN A 34 -11.57 -46.67 -39.22
C GLN A 34 -11.57 -45.95 -37.85
N PRO A 35 -11.32 -46.68 -36.73
CA PRO A 35 -11.24 -46.07 -35.40
C PRO A 35 -10.22 -44.93 -35.27
N ILE A 36 -9.15 -44.96 -36.08
CA ILE A 36 -8.13 -43.91 -36.12
C ILE A 36 -8.67 -42.57 -36.65
N ASP A 37 -9.66 -42.59 -37.55
CA ASP A 37 -10.28 -41.39 -38.13
C ASP A 37 -11.07 -40.60 -37.07
N LEU A 38 -11.55 -41.29 -36.02
CA LEU A 38 -12.20 -40.68 -34.85
C LEU A 38 -11.16 -40.28 -33.78
N LEU A 39 -10.21 -41.17 -33.48
CA LEU A 39 -9.24 -40.94 -32.40
C LEU A 39 -8.26 -39.82 -32.71
N LEU A 40 -7.71 -39.75 -33.93
CA LEU A 40 -6.66 -38.81 -34.27
C LEU A 40 -7.12 -37.34 -34.15
N PRO A 41 -8.28 -36.91 -34.68
CA PRO A 41 -8.75 -35.52 -34.52
C PRO A 41 -9.08 -35.15 -33.07
N LEU A 42 -9.65 -36.07 -32.29
CA LEU A 42 -9.98 -35.83 -30.87
C LEU A 42 -8.72 -35.69 -30.01
N VAL A 43 -7.72 -36.57 -30.21
CA VAL A 43 -6.42 -36.46 -29.54
C VAL A 43 -5.68 -35.20 -29.98
N ALA A 44 -5.71 -34.87 -31.28
CA ALA A 44 -5.10 -33.64 -31.79
C ALA A 44 -5.75 -32.37 -31.21
N ALA A 45 -7.08 -32.35 -31.03
CA ALA A 45 -7.77 -31.23 -30.39
C ALA A 45 -7.40 -31.08 -28.90
N ALA A 46 -7.34 -32.20 -28.16
CA ALA A 46 -6.97 -32.21 -26.74
C ALA A 46 -5.50 -31.79 -26.54
N VAL A 47 -4.57 -32.41 -27.28
CA VAL A 47 -3.13 -32.08 -27.24
C VAL A 47 -2.89 -30.66 -27.77
N GLY A 48 -3.64 -30.22 -28.78
CA GLY A 48 -3.57 -28.87 -29.33
C GLY A 48 -3.89 -27.78 -28.30
N GLY A 49 -4.98 -27.92 -27.53
CA GLY A 49 -5.30 -26.97 -26.45
C GLY A 49 -4.25 -26.91 -25.34
N VAL A 50 -3.63 -28.05 -25.01
CA VAL A 50 -2.48 -28.11 -24.10
C VAL A 50 -1.25 -27.42 -24.72
N LEU A 51 -0.94 -27.69 -26.00
CA LEU A 51 0.19 -27.08 -26.70
C LEU A 51 0.04 -25.56 -26.83
N CYS A 52 -1.17 -25.06 -27.09
CA CYS A 52 -1.48 -23.63 -27.07
C CYS A 52 -1.14 -22.96 -25.73
N THR A 53 -1.20 -23.69 -24.61
CA THR A 53 -0.78 -23.19 -23.29
C THR A 53 0.71 -22.90 -23.25
N PHE A 54 1.53 -23.84 -23.74
CA PHE A 54 2.98 -23.68 -23.79
C PHE A 54 3.40 -22.58 -24.78
N VAL A 55 2.75 -22.51 -25.95
CA VAL A 55 2.99 -21.44 -26.93
C VAL A 55 2.63 -20.08 -26.34
N ALA A 56 1.45 -19.93 -25.72
CA ALA A 56 1.06 -18.67 -25.08
C ALA A 56 2.01 -18.26 -23.94
N ALA A 57 2.42 -19.21 -23.10
CA ALA A 57 3.37 -18.96 -22.02
C ALA A 57 4.77 -18.57 -22.51
N GLY A 58 5.24 -19.15 -23.63
CA GLY A 58 6.53 -18.82 -24.24
C GLY A 58 6.52 -17.52 -25.06
N VAL A 59 5.41 -17.19 -25.70
CA VAL A 59 5.24 -15.96 -26.50
C VAL A 59 4.98 -14.73 -25.61
N THR A 60 4.32 -14.89 -24.45
CA THR A 60 3.99 -13.75 -23.57
C THR A 60 5.20 -12.89 -23.19
N PRO A 61 6.34 -13.44 -22.71
CA PRO A 61 7.52 -12.63 -22.38
C PRO A 61 8.11 -11.87 -23.58
N ILE A 62 7.97 -12.41 -24.80
CA ILE A 62 8.44 -11.76 -26.03
C ILE A 62 7.52 -10.57 -26.35
N VAL A 63 6.21 -10.73 -26.19
CA VAL A 63 5.23 -9.65 -26.39
C VAL A 63 5.35 -8.57 -25.30
N GLU A 64 5.62 -8.93 -24.04
CA GLU A 64 5.91 -7.97 -22.98
C GLU A 64 7.17 -7.13 -23.30
N ALA A 65 8.26 -7.80 -23.72
CA ALA A 65 9.53 -7.15 -24.03
C ALA A 65 9.46 -6.21 -25.25
N LEU A 66 8.65 -6.54 -26.26
CA LEU A 66 8.50 -5.73 -27.49
C LEU A 66 7.39 -4.68 -27.39
N GLY A 67 6.29 -4.98 -26.69
CA GLY A 67 5.08 -4.15 -26.65
C GLY A 67 5.01 -3.18 -25.47
N GLY A 68 5.91 -3.27 -24.49
CA GLY A 68 5.89 -2.42 -23.28
C GLY A 68 4.74 -2.74 -22.30
N TYR A 69 3.87 -3.69 -22.65
CA TYR A 69 2.84 -4.23 -21.76
C TYR A 69 3.47 -5.07 -20.65
N VAL A 70 2.87 -5.02 -19.47
CA VAL A 70 3.29 -5.81 -18.30
C VAL A 70 2.14 -6.69 -17.81
N THR A 71 2.38 -7.97 -17.59
CA THR A 71 1.41 -8.88 -16.98
C THR A 71 1.37 -8.77 -15.47
N ASP A 72 0.24 -9.16 -14.88
CA ASP A 72 0.07 -9.25 -13.42
C ASP A 72 1.14 -10.16 -12.77
N MET A 73 1.60 -11.23 -13.45
CA MET A 73 2.68 -12.09 -12.93
C MET A 73 4.02 -11.36 -12.92
N ARG A 74 4.37 -10.64 -13.99
CA ARG A 74 5.62 -9.86 -14.04
C ARG A 74 5.65 -8.77 -12.99
N LEU A 75 4.50 -8.15 -12.71
CA LEU A 75 4.34 -7.20 -11.59
C LEU A 75 4.55 -7.89 -10.24
N LEU A 76 3.94 -9.06 -10.00
CA LEU A 76 4.10 -9.83 -8.76
C LEU A 76 5.55 -10.28 -8.52
N GLU A 77 6.29 -10.65 -9.57
CA GLU A 77 7.72 -11.01 -9.47
C GLU A 77 8.61 -9.83 -9.04
N MET A 78 8.21 -8.59 -9.31
CA MET A 78 8.94 -7.39 -8.86
C MET A 78 8.48 -6.88 -7.49
N ALA A 79 7.39 -7.44 -6.94
CA ALA A 79 6.73 -6.95 -5.72
C ALA A 79 7.40 -7.43 -4.42
N THR A 80 8.66 -7.89 -4.47
CA THR A 80 9.41 -8.46 -3.34
C THR A 80 10.72 -7.73 -3.08
N LEU A 81 11.27 -7.88 -1.87
CA LEU A 81 12.58 -7.34 -1.49
C LEU A 81 13.77 -8.05 -2.17
N ASP A 82 13.52 -9.04 -3.02
CA ASP A 82 14.55 -9.59 -3.92
C ASP A 82 14.85 -8.62 -5.07
N HIS A 83 13.90 -7.73 -5.41
CA HIS A 83 14.12 -6.69 -6.40
C HIS A 83 15.12 -5.64 -5.87
N PRO A 84 16.29 -5.42 -6.52
CA PRO A 84 17.38 -4.60 -5.95
C PRO A 84 16.95 -3.19 -5.54
N LEU A 85 16.09 -2.54 -6.33
CA LEU A 85 15.63 -1.18 -6.04
C LEU A 85 14.69 -1.11 -4.82
N LEU A 86 13.93 -2.16 -4.51
CA LEU A 86 13.09 -2.23 -3.30
C LEU A 86 13.94 -2.56 -2.05
N LYS A 87 15.00 -3.34 -2.25
CA LYS A 87 16.03 -3.56 -1.22
C LYS A 87 16.83 -2.29 -0.91
N GLU A 88 17.14 -1.49 -1.93
CA GLU A 88 17.83 -0.21 -1.76
C GLU A 88 16.97 0.79 -0.97
N ILE A 89 15.68 0.96 -1.30
CA ILE A 89 14.82 1.93 -0.59
C ILE A 89 14.53 1.54 0.85
N SER A 90 14.34 0.24 1.14
CA SER A 90 14.11 -0.22 2.51
C SER A 90 15.32 -0.02 3.45
N ILE A 91 16.52 0.17 2.90
CA ILE A 91 17.75 0.49 3.65
C ILE A 91 18.04 2.00 3.65
N GLN A 92 17.93 2.68 2.49
CA GLN A 92 18.34 4.09 2.35
C GLN A 92 17.26 5.09 2.78
N ALA A 93 15.98 4.73 2.66
CA ALA A 93 14.83 5.57 3.00
C ALA A 93 13.72 4.73 3.67
N PRO A 94 13.97 4.14 4.85
CA PRO A 94 13.07 3.17 5.49
C PRO A 94 11.69 3.75 5.83
N GLY A 95 11.60 5.06 6.10
CA GLY A 95 10.32 5.75 6.33
C GLY A 95 9.49 5.84 5.06
N THR A 96 10.10 6.23 3.95
CA THR A 96 9.48 6.25 2.62
C THR A 96 9.08 4.84 2.17
N TRP A 97 9.89 3.82 2.48
CA TRP A 97 9.53 2.42 2.23
C TRP A 97 8.28 2.00 3.02
N ASN A 98 8.20 2.32 4.32
CA ASN A 98 7.03 2.01 5.14
C ASN A 98 5.77 2.75 4.65
N HIS A 99 5.89 4.02 4.26
CA HIS A 99 4.82 4.76 3.58
C HIS A 99 4.36 4.01 2.30
N SER A 100 5.29 3.64 1.43
CA SER A 100 5.03 2.90 0.19
C SER A 100 4.34 1.53 0.42
N MET A 101 4.65 0.84 1.52
CA MET A 101 3.97 -0.39 1.92
C MET A 101 2.51 -0.16 2.35
N VAL A 102 2.25 0.83 3.21
CA VAL A 102 0.89 1.21 3.64
C VAL A 102 0.04 1.62 2.45
N MET A 103 0.62 2.48 1.61
CA MET A 103 0.08 2.89 0.31
C MET A 103 -0.31 1.69 -0.56
N GLY A 104 0.59 0.70 -0.70
CA GLY A 104 0.33 -0.52 -1.47
C GLY A 104 -0.96 -1.24 -1.07
N MET A 105 -1.23 -1.37 0.24
CA MET A 105 -2.46 -1.98 0.75
C MET A 105 -3.71 -1.14 0.45
N MET A 106 -3.61 0.19 0.57
CA MET A 106 -4.69 1.12 0.25
C MET A 106 -5.07 1.06 -1.23
N VAL A 107 -4.08 1.23 -2.12
CA VAL A 107 -4.32 1.32 -3.56
C VAL A 107 -4.75 -0.02 -4.16
N GLU A 108 -4.24 -1.16 -3.67
CA GLU A 108 -4.70 -2.49 -4.10
C GLU A 108 -6.20 -2.65 -3.80
N THR A 109 -6.59 -2.38 -2.55
CA THR A 109 -7.98 -2.51 -2.08
C THR A 109 -8.93 -1.58 -2.84
N ALA A 110 -8.51 -0.34 -3.09
CA ALA A 110 -9.31 0.64 -3.82
C ALA A 110 -9.43 0.29 -5.32
N ALA A 111 -8.35 -0.18 -5.95
CA ALA A 111 -8.35 -0.58 -7.35
C ALA A 111 -9.22 -1.82 -7.60
N ASP A 112 -9.15 -2.86 -6.74
CA ASP A 112 -10.03 -4.02 -6.85
C ASP A 112 -11.51 -3.64 -6.65
N ALA A 113 -11.81 -2.69 -5.75
CA ALA A 113 -13.18 -2.21 -5.51
C ALA A 113 -13.83 -1.51 -6.71
N ILE A 114 -13.04 -0.96 -7.64
CA ILE A 114 -13.52 -0.29 -8.87
C ILE A 114 -13.21 -1.07 -10.17
N GLY A 115 -12.63 -2.28 -10.07
CA GLY A 115 -12.22 -3.09 -11.22
C GLY A 115 -10.96 -2.60 -11.96
N ALA A 116 -10.24 -1.62 -11.43
CA ALA A 116 -8.92 -1.22 -11.92
C ALA A 116 -7.88 -2.35 -11.70
N ASN A 117 -6.66 -2.22 -12.24
CA ASN A 117 -5.60 -3.20 -12.02
C ASN A 117 -4.94 -2.98 -10.65
N SER A 118 -5.42 -3.72 -9.64
CA SER A 118 -4.89 -3.66 -8.28
C SER A 118 -3.45 -4.12 -8.13
N VAL A 119 -2.98 -5.04 -8.97
CA VAL A 119 -1.58 -5.49 -8.97
C VAL A 119 -0.67 -4.37 -9.50
N LEU A 120 -1.08 -3.70 -10.58
CA LEU A 120 -0.36 -2.53 -11.11
C LEU A 120 -0.35 -1.38 -10.10
N ALA A 121 -1.51 -1.08 -9.48
CA ALA A 121 -1.61 -0.04 -8.47
C ALA A 121 -0.67 -0.29 -7.28
N ARG A 122 -0.68 -1.52 -6.72
CA ARG A 122 0.19 -1.89 -5.59
C ARG A 122 1.68 -1.77 -5.92
N VAL A 123 2.08 -2.32 -7.06
CA VAL A 123 3.50 -2.29 -7.48
C VAL A 123 3.91 -0.86 -7.84
N GLY A 124 3.03 -0.06 -8.43
CA GLY A 124 3.22 1.37 -8.62
C GLY A 124 3.48 2.10 -7.30
N ALA A 125 2.69 1.82 -6.26
CA ALA A 125 2.92 2.37 -4.92
C ALA A 125 4.28 1.96 -4.30
N TYR A 126 4.79 0.76 -4.56
CA TYR A 126 6.12 0.37 -4.07
C TYR A 126 7.28 1.15 -4.74
N PHE A 127 7.07 1.64 -5.97
CA PHE A 127 8.10 2.31 -6.76
C PHE A 127 7.92 3.82 -6.92
N HIS A 128 6.76 4.40 -6.57
CA HIS A 128 6.44 5.81 -6.86
C HIS A 128 7.47 6.80 -6.32
N ASP A 129 8.05 6.47 -5.17
CA ASP A 129 8.82 7.38 -4.33
C ASP A 129 10.33 7.09 -4.28
N VAL A 130 10.81 6.14 -5.10
CA VAL A 130 12.22 5.67 -5.06
C VAL A 130 13.26 6.76 -5.27
N GLY A 131 12.90 7.88 -5.90
CA GLY A 131 13.80 9.03 -6.03
C GLY A 131 14.18 9.69 -4.70
N LYS A 132 13.35 9.56 -3.65
CA LYS A 132 13.64 10.12 -2.31
C LYS A 132 14.94 9.57 -1.72
N MET A 133 15.35 8.35 -2.10
CA MET A 133 16.64 7.75 -1.71
C MET A 133 17.87 8.59 -2.05
N LYS A 134 17.83 9.47 -3.07
CA LYS A 134 18.97 10.34 -3.38
C LYS A 134 19.25 11.35 -2.26
N LYS A 135 18.22 11.72 -1.46
CA LYS A 135 18.23 12.80 -0.47
C LYS A 135 17.27 12.49 0.71
N PRO A 136 17.37 11.34 1.39
CA PRO A 136 16.32 10.85 2.29
C PRO A 136 16.03 11.80 3.45
N LEU A 137 17.06 12.43 4.02
CA LEU A 137 16.95 13.39 5.12
C LEU A 137 16.25 14.72 4.78
N TYR A 138 15.80 14.92 3.54
CA TYR A 138 14.91 16.03 3.15
C TYR A 138 13.43 15.63 3.14
N PHE A 139 13.10 14.37 3.42
CA PHE A 139 11.72 13.89 3.48
C PHE A 139 11.39 13.51 4.92
N VAL A 140 10.32 14.10 5.46
CA VAL A 140 10.00 14.11 6.90
C VAL A 140 9.83 12.70 7.48
N GLU A 141 9.36 11.75 6.68
CA GLU A 141 9.20 10.35 7.07
C GLU A 141 10.54 9.63 7.35
N ASN A 142 11.66 10.16 6.88
CA ASN A 142 13.02 9.62 7.15
C ASN A 142 13.83 10.52 8.10
N GLN A 143 13.24 11.58 8.67
CA GLN A 143 13.93 12.48 9.60
C GLN A 143 13.78 12.02 11.05
N SER A 144 14.83 12.23 11.85
CA SER A 144 14.73 12.13 13.31
C SER A 144 13.95 13.34 13.87
N PRO A 145 13.15 13.18 14.94
CA PRO A 145 12.44 14.29 15.57
C PRO A 145 13.39 15.44 15.94
N GLY A 146 13.05 16.66 15.50
CA GLY A 146 13.81 17.88 15.80
C GLY A 146 14.90 18.25 14.80
N GLU A 147 15.18 17.44 13.76
CA GLU A 147 16.14 17.79 12.71
C GLU A 147 15.47 17.93 11.33
N ASN A 148 15.17 19.17 10.93
CA ASN A 148 14.66 19.47 9.59
C ASN A 148 15.71 20.14 8.71
N ARG A 149 16.12 19.46 7.62
CA ARG A 149 17.11 19.99 6.66
C ARG A 149 16.60 21.20 5.86
N HIS A 150 15.29 21.44 5.80
CA HIS A 150 14.70 22.58 5.10
C HIS A 150 14.83 23.91 5.83
N ASP A 151 15.08 23.92 7.15
CA ASP A 151 15.14 25.15 7.94
C ASP A 151 16.32 26.07 7.55
N LYS A 152 17.33 25.50 6.86
CA LYS A 152 18.53 26.19 6.37
C LYS A 152 18.45 26.57 4.88
N LEU A 153 17.28 26.42 4.25
CA LEU A 153 17.08 26.63 2.81
C LEU A 153 15.99 27.66 2.54
N SER A 154 16.09 28.35 1.40
CA SER A 154 14.97 29.13 0.87
C SER A 154 13.79 28.20 0.52
N CYS A 155 12.59 28.78 0.49
CA CYS A 155 11.39 28.07 0.08
C CYS A 155 11.50 27.51 -1.36
N SER A 156 12.13 28.25 -2.27
CA SER A 156 12.37 27.82 -3.66
C SER A 156 13.37 26.66 -3.76
N MET A 157 14.45 26.66 -2.97
CA MET A 157 15.40 25.55 -2.92
C MET A 157 14.78 24.30 -2.30
N SER A 158 13.95 24.47 -1.28
CA SER A 158 13.18 23.39 -0.66
C SER A 158 12.22 22.73 -1.64
N ALA A 159 11.43 23.54 -2.36
CA ALA A 159 10.54 23.05 -3.41
C ALA A 159 11.31 22.36 -4.56
N LEU A 160 12.48 22.87 -4.94
CA LEU A 160 13.35 22.25 -5.95
C LEU A 160 13.86 20.87 -5.51
N ILE A 161 14.29 20.71 -4.25
CA ILE A 161 14.74 19.42 -3.73
C ILE A 161 13.58 18.43 -3.66
N ILE A 162 12.41 18.88 -3.16
CA ILE A 162 11.22 18.03 -3.07
C ILE A 162 10.82 17.56 -4.47
N ARG A 163 10.66 18.45 -5.46
CA ARG A 163 10.29 18.02 -6.82
C ARG A 163 11.37 17.23 -7.58
N SER A 164 12.63 17.24 -7.12
CA SER A 164 13.67 16.45 -7.79
C SER A 164 13.45 14.94 -7.65
N HIS A 165 12.80 14.48 -6.57
CA HIS A 165 12.53 13.04 -6.36
C HIS A 165 11.77 12.41 -7.55
N VAL A 166 10.90 13.15 -8.24
CA VAL A 166 10.20 12.65 -9.42
C VAL A 166 11.19 12.33 -10.55
N LYS A 167 12.09 13.27 -10.87
CA LYS A 167 13.13 13.08 -11.90
C LYS A 167 14.10 11.98 -11.50
N ASP A 168 14.56 12.02 -10.26
CA ASP A 168 15.48 11.04 -9.67
C ASP A 168 14.87 9.63 -9.66
N GLY A 169 13.56 9.53 -9.40
CA GLY A 169 12.79 8.29 -9.42
C GLY A 169 12.63 7.72 -10.83
N ILE A 170 12.34 8.55 -11.83
CA ILE A 170 12.29 8.14 -13.25
C ILE A 170 13.66 7.61 -13.72
N GLU A 171 14.76 8.27 -13.32
CA GLU A 171 16.13 7.80 -13.63
C GLU A 171 16.40 6.42 -13.03
N LEU A 172 16.09 6.22 -11.74
CA LEU A 172 16.25 4.94 -11.06
C LEU A 172 15.34 3.86 -11.68
N ALA A 173 14.07 4.15 -11.91
CA ALA A 173 13.13 3.21 -12.52
C ALA A 173 13.60 2.72 -13.91
N ARG A 174 14.11 3.63 -14.75
CA ARG A 174 14.69 3.29 -16.05
C ARG A 174 15.99 2.50 -15.92
N LYS A 175 16.89 2.90 -15.01
CA LYS A 175 18.15 2.18 -14.72
C LYS A 175 17.90 0.73 -14.30
N HIS A 176 16.87 0.49 -13.49
CA HIS A 176 16.46 -0.84 -13.04
C HIS A 176 15.49 -1.55 -14.00
N LYS A 177 15.26 -0.98 -15.21
CA LYS A 177 14.41 -1.56 -16.27
C LYS A 177 12.98 -1.87 -15.81
N LEU A 178 12.40 -1.01 -14.97
CA LEU A 178 10.99 -1.12 -14.60
C LEU A 178 10.10 -0.95 -15.84
N PRO A 179 8.96 -1.68 -15.93
CA PRO A 179 8.00 -1.52 -17.02
C PRO A 179 7.48 -0.09 -17.13
N GLN A 180 7.20 0.35 -18.35
CA GLN A 180 6.84 1.75 -18.62
C GLN A 180 5.62 2.21 -17.80
N ALA A 181 4.62 1.34 -17.61
CA ALA A 181 3.45 1.62 -16.76
C ALA A 181 3.80 1.97 -15.29
N ILE A 182 4.92 1.46 -14.74
CA ILE A 182 5.41 1.83 -13.41
C ILE A 182 6.20 3.15 -13.48
N VAL A 183 7.04 3.32 -14.50
CA VAL A 183 7.80 4.57 -14.75
C VAL A 183 6.86 5.76 -14.90
N ASP A 184 5.70 5.57 -15.55
CA ASP A 184 4.70 6.60 -15.80
C ASP A 184 3.93 7.02 -14.52
N MET A 185 3.79 6.13 -13.53
CA MET A 185 3.15 6.46 -12.25
C MET A 185 4.01 7.40 -11.39
N ILE A 186 5.34 7.41 -11.58
CA ILE A 186 6.29 8.26 -10.81
C ILE A 186 6.04 9.76 -11.03
N PRO A 187 5.94 10.31 -12.26
CA PRO A 187 5.54 11.72 -12.43
C PRO A 187 4.06 11.98 -12.13
N GLN A 188 3.20 10.98 -12.32
CA GLN A 188 1.75 11.16 -12.22
C GLN A 188 1.21 11.22 -10.79
N HIS A 189 1.87 10.62 -9.79
CA HIS A 189 1.32 10.54 -8.43
C HIS A 189 1.12 11.91 -7.76
N HIS A 190 1.94 12.91 -8.09
CA HIS A 190 1.71 14.30 -7.69
C HIS A 190 1.07 15.16 -8.79
N GLY A 191 1.07 14.71 -10.04
CA GLY A 191 0.52 15.43 -11.18
C GLY A 191 1.12 16.82 -11.34
N THR A 192 0.27 17.84 -11.45
CA THR A 192 0.67 19.26 -11.49
C THR A 192 0.34 19.98 -10.18
N SER A 193 0.35 19.26 -9.06
CA SER A 193 0.04 19.82 -7.74
C SER A 193 1.10 20.84 -7.29
N VAL A 194 0.72 21.69 -6.32
CA VAL A 194 1.63 22.66 -5.70
C VAL A 194 2.21 22.06 -4.42
N ILE A 195 3.48 22.32 -4.16
CA ILE A 195 4.16 22.07 -2.89
C ILE A 195 3.72 23.18 -1.92
N GLU A 196 2.48 23.05 -1.44
CA GLU A 196 1.71 24.12 -0.77
C GLU A 196 2.46 24.78 0.40
N PHE A 197 3.09 23.99 1.27
CA PHE A 197 3.78 24.53 2.45
C PHE A 197 4.84 25.58 2.08
N PHE A 198 5.72 25.27 1.12
CA PHE A 198 6.77 26.19 0.70
C PHE A 198 6.26 27.32 -0.18
N TYR A 199 5.18 27.12 -0.93
CA TYR A 199 4.53 28.17 -1.72
C TYR A 199 3.86 29.22 -0.81
N GLU A 200 3.09 28.79 0.18
CA GLU A 200 2.42 29.68 1.13
C GLU A 200 3.42 30.35 2.08
N LYS A 201 4.49 29.64 2.50
CA LYS A 201 5.61 30.26 3.25
C LYS A 201 6.29 31.35 2.42
N ALA A 202 6.60 31.10 1.14
CA ALA A 202 7.20 32.11 0.26
C ALA A 202 6.29 33.32 0.03
N LYS A 203 4.97 33.11 -0.12
CA LYS A 203 3.99 34.22 -0.21
C LYS A 203 3.95 35.06 1.06
N LYS A 204 4.07 34.44 2.23
CA LYS A 204 4.14 35.15 3.52
C LYS A 204 5.43 35.95 3.65
N GLU A 205 6.57 35.35 3.32
CA GLU A 205 7.88 36.01 3.29
C GLU A 205 7.88 37.22 2.33
N ALA A 206 7.27 37.10 1.14
CA ALA A 206 7.12 38.21 0.20
C ALA A 206 6.19 39.32 0.74
N ALA A 207 5.05 38.96 1.34
CA ALA A 207 4.14 39.94 1.94
C ALA A 207 4.77 40.72 3.10
N GLU A 208 5.69 40.11 3.85
CA GLU A 208 6.47 40.76 4.91
C GLU A 208 7.53 41.75 4.39
N MET A 209 7.92 41.67 3.11
CA MET A 209 8.87 42.60 2.47
C MET A 209 8.22 43.86 1.87
N GLY A 210 6.88 43.93 1.81
CA GLY A 210 6.16 45.09 1.29
C GLY A 210 6.06 45.18 -0.24
N GLU A 211 5.84 46.38 -0.77
CA GLU A 211 5.53 46.62 -2.20
C GLU A 211 6.71 46.31 -3.15
N ASP A 212 7.95 46.33 -2.66
CA ASP A 212 9.16 46.00 -3.44
C ASP A 212 9.40 44.48 -3.59
N ALA A 213 8.53 43.63 -3.03
CA ALA A 213 8.71 42.18 -3.07
C ALA A 213 8.45 41.60 -4.47
N PRO A 214 9.37 40.78 -5.04
CA PRO A 214 9.12 40.13 -6.31
C PRO A 214 7.95 39.13 -6.21
N PRO A 215 7.07 39.06 -7.23
CA PRO A 215 5.92 38.16 -7.19
C PRO A 215 6.36 36.68 -7.12
N VAL A 216 5.75 35.93 -6.20
CA VAL A 216 6.09 34.52 -5.98
C VAL A 216 5.56 33.65 -7.14
N ASP A 217 6.44 33.28 -8.06
CA ASP A 217 6.10 32.41 -9.18
C ASP A 217 5.72 31.00 -8.70
N LYS A 218 4.44 30.68 -8.88
CA LYS A 218 3.83 29.36 -8.60
C LYS A 218 4.50 28.21 -9.37
N SER A 219 5.11 28.46 -10.53
CA SER A 219 5.80 27.43 -11.33
C SER A 219 7.01 26.83 -10.59
N LEU A 220 7.67 27.60 -9.74
CA LEU A 220 8.81 27.15 -8.93
C LEU A 220 8.39 26.14 -7.85
N TYR A 221 7.11 26.15 -7.47
CA TYR A 221 6.53 25.30 -6.42
C TYR A 221 5.59 24.23 -6.95
N SER A 222 5.42 24.14 -8.28
CA SER A 222 4.54 23.14 -8.90
C SER A 222 5.34 21.93 -9.40
N TYR A 223 4.73 20.76 -9.33
CA TYR A 223 5.22 19.57 -10.02
C TYR A 223 5.01 19.69 -11.54
N PRO A 224 5.90 19.12 -12.37
CA PRO A 224 5.85 19.28 -13.83
C PRO A 224 4.74 18.43 -14.50
N GLY A 225 4.13 17.49 -13.79
CA GLY A 225 3.19 16.53 -14.36
C GLY A 225 3.85 15.44 -15.23
N PRO A 226 3.07 14.77 -16.09
CA PRO A 226 1.65 15.03 -16.37
C PRO A 226 0.74 14.65 -15.20
N LYS A 227 -0.53 15.05 -15.25
CA LYS A 227 -1.55 14.53 -14.33
C LYS A 227 -1.74 13.01 -14.50
N PRO A 228 -2.39 12.32 -13.55
CA PRO A 228 -2.84 10.94 -13.75
C PRO A 228 -3.51 10.74 -15.11
N GLN A 229 -2.97 9.80 -15.89
CA GLN A 229 -3.49 9.38 -17.20
C GLN A 229 -4.29 8.06 -17.09
N THR A 230 -4.22 7.38 -15.94
CA THR A 230 -4.86 6.08 -15.67
C THR A 230 -5.61 6.11 -14.34
N ARG A 231 -6.59 5.22 -14.16
CA ARG A 231 -7.33 5.10 -12.90
C ARG A 231 -6.41 4.68 -11.75
N GLU A 232 -5.44 3.83 -12.04
CA GLU A 232 -4.41 3.35 -11.12
C GLU A 232 -3.50 4.50 -10.64
N ALA A 233 -3.05 5.39 -11.53
CA ALA A 233 -2.31 6.59 -11.16
C ALA A 233 -3.17 7.59 -10.36
N GLY A 234 -4.46 7.71 -10.68
CA GLY A 234 -5.39 8.56 -9.93
C GLY A 234 -5.64 8.04 -8.50
N ILE A 235 -5.78 6.72 -8.34
CA ILE A 235 -5.86 6.08 -7.01
C ILE A 235 -4.55 6.31 -6.23
N LEU A 236 -3.39 6.18 -6.87
CA LEU A 236 -2.09 6.41 -6.23
C LEU A 236 -1.96 7.86 -5.72
N MET A 237 -2.30 8.85 -6.55
CA MET A 237 -2.32 10.27 -6.15
C MET A 237 -3.24 10.52 -4.95
N LEU A 238 -4.44 9.95 -4.96
CA LEU A 238 -5.38 10.11 -3.86
C LEU A 238 -4.84 9.47 -2.57
N ALA A 239 -4.26 8.28 -2.66
CA ALA A 239 -3.72 7.58 -1.51
C ALA A 239 -2.55 8.35 -0.86
N ASP A 240 -1.62 8.92 -1.65
CA ASP A 240 -0.41 9.58 -1.15
C ASP A 240 -0.74 10.74 -0.19
N GLY A 241 -1.55 11.68 -0.67
CA GLY A 241 -2.01 12.80 0.15
C GLY A 241 -2.87 12.38 1.34
N ILE A 242 -3.62 11.26 1.24
CA ILE A 242 -4.48 10.76 2.31
C ILE A 242 -3.68 10.04 3.40
N GLU A 243 -2.67 9.25 3.04
CA GLU A 243 -1.79 8.54 3.98
C GLU A 243 -0.97 9.56 4.78
N ALA A 244 -0.35 10.52 4.09
CA ALA A 244 0.38 11.62 4.71
C ALA A 244 -0.52 12.44 5.66
N ALA A 245 -1.77 12.72 5.27
CA ALA A 245 -2.73 13.40 6.13
C ALA A 245 -3.16 12.54 7.33
N ALA A 246 -3.37 11.24 7.15
CA ALA A 246 -3.80 10.33 8.22
C ALA A 246 -2.78 10.24 9.37
N ARG A 247 -1.48 10.27 9.05
CA ARG A 247 -0.39 10.34 10.05
C ARG A 247 -0.46 11.54 11.00
N THR A 248 -1.19 12.60 10.64
CA THR A 248 -1.33 13.82 11.47
C THR A 248 -2.54 13.79 12.41
N ILE A 249 -3.42 12.79 12.30
CA ILE A 249 -4.64 12.70 13.11
C ILE A 249 -4.30 12.18 14.51
N LYS A 250 -4.41 13.04 15.53
CA LYS A 250 -4.10 12.70 16.95
C LYS A 250 -4.94 11.54 17.51
N GLU A 251 -6.22 11.50 17.18
CA GLU A 251 -7.14 10.43 17.60
C GLU A 251 -7.88 9.94 16.35
N PRO A 252 -7.42 8.84 15.73
CA PRO A 252 -7.91 8.36 14.43
C PRO A 252 -9.20 7.54 14.59
N THR A 253 -10.29 8.19 14.97
CA THR A 253 -11.62 7.56 14.98
C THR A 253 -12.14 7.35 13.55
N PRO A 254 -12.99 6.34 13.29
CA PRO A 254 -13.50 6.05 11.94
C PRO A 254 -14.14 7.27 11.26
N ASP A 255 -14.94 8.05 11.97
CA ASP A 255 -15.60 9.26 11.45
C ASP A 255 -14.59 10.35 11.07
N ARG A 256 -13.53 10.54 11.88
CA ARG A 256 -12.48 11.53 11.59
C ARG A 256 -11.63 11.11 10.39
N ILE A 257 -11.32 9.82 10.28
CA ILE A 257 -10.65 9.24 9.11
C ILE A 257 -11.51 9.47 7.86
N GLN A 258 -12.80 9.11 7.89
CA GLN A 258 -13.72 9.29 6.77
C GLN A 258 -13.88 10.76 6.36
N GLY A 259 -14.05 11.66 7.32
CA GLY A 259 -14.16 13.10 7.05
C GLY A 259 -12.89 13.69 6.41
N MET A 260 -11.71 13.26 6.88
CA MET A 260 -10.43 13.64 6.29
C MET A 260 -10.30 13.12 4.85
N ILE A 261 -10.58 11.84 4.61
CA ILE A 261 -10.55 11.20 3.28
C ILE A 261 -11.44 11.96 2.31
N GLN A 262 -12.69 12.24 2.68
CA GLN A 262 -13.63 12.95 1.81
C GLN A 262 -13.16 14.37 1.49
N LYS A 263 -12.58 15.08 2.47
CA LYS A 263 -11.98 16.40 2.27
C LYS A 263 -10.80 16.35 1.29
N MET A 264 -9.92 15.36 1.41
CA MET A 264 -8.76 15.20 0.53
C MET A 264 -9.16 14.82 -0.90
N ILE A 265 -10.09 13.87 -1.08
CA ILE A 265 -10.64 13.52 -2.40
C ILE A 265 -11.29 14.75 -3.05
N ASN A 266 -12.11 15.49 -2.31
CA ASN A 266 -12.77 16.70 -2.82
C ASN A 266 -11.75 17.78 -3.22
N LYS A 267 -10.64 17.93 -2.48
CA LYS A 267 -9.55 18.87 -2.82
C LYS A 267 -8.86 18.50 -4.15
N VAL A 268 -8.48 17.23 -4.31
CA VAL A 268 -7.84 16.73 -5.54
C VAL A 268 -8.81 16.82 -6.74
N PHE A 269 -10.08 16.48 -6.54
CA PHE A 269 -11.13 16.65 -7.56
C PHE A 269 -11.33 18.12 -7.97
N ALA A 270 -11.53 19.03 -7.01
CA ALA A 270 -11.78 20.45 -7.28
C ALA A 270 -10.57 21.18 -7.92
N SER A 271 -9.35 20.69 -7.70
CA SER A 271 -8.14 21.19 -8.37
C SER A 271 -7.94 20.67 -9.81
N GLY A 272 -8.85 19.83 -10.32
CA GLY A 272 -8.82 19.32 -11.68
C GLY A 272 -7.65 18.36 -11.97
N GLN A 273 -7.06 17.77 -10.91
CA GLN A 273 -5.96 16.80 -11.07
C GLN A 273 -6.41 15.49 -11.72
N LEU A 274 -7.68 15.10 -11.54
CA LEU A 274 -8.21 13.83 -12.08
C LEU A 274 -8.79 13.95 -13.49
N ASN A 275 -8.77 15.14 -14.11
CA ASN A 275 -9.44 15.42 -15.39
C ASN A 275 -8.87 14.63 -16.59
N GLU A 276 -7.70 14.02 -16.45
CA GLU A 276 -6.99 13.27 -17.50
C GLU A 276 -7.01 11.75 -17.26
N CYS A 277 -7.74 11.28 -16.25
CA CYS A 277 -7.96 9.85 -15.97
C CYS A 277 -9.44 9.49 -15.89
N GLU A 278 -9.79 8.24 -16.22
CA GLU A 278 -11.17 7.74 -16.27
C GLU A 278 -11.79 7.43 -14.88
N LEU A 279 -11.49 8.23 -13.84
CA LEU A 279 -12.12 8.06 -12.52
C LEU A 279 -13.49 8.76 -12.47
N THR A 280 -14.55 7.98 -12.24
CA THR A 280 -15.90 8.51 -12.08
C THR A 280 -16.19 8.93 -10.63
N LEU A 281 -17.22 9.76 -10.41
CA LEU A 281 -17.68 10.10 -9.05
C LEU A 281 -18.10 8.85 -8.23
N ARG A 282 -18.58 7.80 -8.90
CA ARG A 282 -18.86 6.50 -8.26
C ARG A 282 -17.58 5.83 -7.79
N ASP A 283 -16.52 5.86 -8.60
CA ASP A 283 -15.22 5.31 -8.23
C ASP A 283 -14.64 6.06 -7.03
N LEU A 284 -14.72 7.40 -7.02
CA LEU A 284 -14.26 8.21 -5.88
C LEU A 284 -14.96 7.83 -4.56
N HIS A 285 -16.27 7.55 -4.59
CA HIS A 285 -17.00 7.09 -3.41
C HIS A 285 -16.56 5.68 -2.95
N LEU A 286 -16.31 4.76 -3.88
CA LEU A 286 -15.81 3.42 -3.58
C LEU A 286 -14.36 3.44 -3.06
N ILE A 287 -13.50 4.29 -3.65
CA ILE A 287 -12.13 4.57 -3.19
C ILE A 287 -12.17 5.11 -1.76
N ALA A 288 -13.01 6.10 -1.47
CA ALA A 288 -13.18 6.65 -0.13
C ALA A 288 -13.52 5.57 0.90
N LYS A 289 -14.53 4.75 0.60
CA LYS A 289 -14.95 3.63 1.48
C LYS A 289 -13.85 2.60 1.68
N SER A 290 -13.10 2.25 0.63
CA SER A 290 -11.96 1.33 0.71
C SER A 290 -10.82 1.88 1.56
N PHE A 291 -10.44 3.15 1.38
CA PHE A 291 -9.43 3.82 2.17
C PHE A 291 -9.85 3.96 3.64
N THR A 292 -11.11 4.33 3.93
CA THR A 292 -11.62 4.40 5.31
C THR A 292 -11.46 3.05 6.00
N ARG A 293 -11.83 1.95 5.34
CA ARG A 293 -11.69 0.60 5.91
C ARG A 293 -10.23 0.26 6.21
N VAL A 294 -9.32 0.44 5.24
CA VAL A 294 -7.89 0.10 5.41
C VAL A 294 -7.26 0.95 6.50
N LEU A 295 -7.45 2.27 6.49
CA LEU A 295 -6.85 3.17 7.47
C LEU A 295 -7.43 2.97 8.87
N THR A 296 -8.73 2.68 8.99
CA THR A 296 -9.34 2.32 10.28
C THR A 296 -8.72 1.04 10.84
N SER A 297 -8.44 0.02 10.01
CA SER A 297 -7.76 -1.20 10.45
C SER A 297 -6.30 -0.99 10.83
N ILE A 298 -5.59 -0.04 10.19
CA ILE A 298 -4.18 0.28 10.48
C ILE A 298 -4.05 1.11 11.76
N TYR A 299 -4.95 2.07 11.97
CA TYR A 299 -4.87 3.03 13.08
C TYR A 299 -5.74 2.70 14.29
N HIS A 300 -6.62 1.69 14.22
CA HIS A 300 -7.23 1.16 15.44
C HIS A 300 -6.16 0.59 16.36
N GLN A 301 -6.06 1.17 17.55
CA GLN A 301 -5.21 0.66 18.62
C GLN A 301 -5.55 -0.81 18.86
N ARG A 302 -4.54 -1.69 18.79
CA ARG A 302 -4.61 -2.95 19.54
C ARG A 302 -4.87 -2.56 20.99
N ILE A 303 -6.00 -3.00 21.54
CA ILE A 303 -6.31 -2.83 22.96
C ILE A 303 -5.10 -3.34 23.73
N ALA A 304 -4.45 -2.46 24.48
CA ALA A 304 -3.35 -2.86 25.35
C ALA A 304 -3.95 -3.80 26.40
N TYR A 305 -3.62 -5.08 26.31
CA TYR A 305 -3.90 -6.03 27.38
C TYR A 305 -3.37 -5.40 28.65
N HIS A 306 -4.28 -5.08 29.58
CA HIS A 306 -3.88 -4.66 30.91
C HIS A 306 -3.20 -5.88 31.52
N GLU A 307 -1.88 -5.80 31.72
CA GLU A 307 -1.18 -6.79 32.54
C GLU A 307 -1.93 -6.83 33.88
N PRO A 308 -2.41 -8.01 34.33
CA PRO A 308 -3.16 -8.09 35.56
C PRO A 308 -2.23 -7.66 36.68
N ALA A 309 -2.52 -6.49 37.27
CA ALA A 309 -1.66 -5.86 38.26
C ALA A 309 -1.30 -6.88 39.34
N GLU A 310 0.00 -7.18 39.47
CA GLU A 310 0.48 -8.04 40.54
C GLU A 310 0.04 -7.43 41.86
N LYS A 311 -0.77 -8.19 42.62
CA LYS A 311 -1.12 -7.82 43.98
C LYS A 311 0.15 -7.94 44.82
N VAL A 312 0.90 -6.84 44.92
CA VAL A 312 1.92 -6.65 45.94
C VAL A 312 1.21 -6.79 47.27
N SER A 313 1.34 -7.95 47.90
CA SER A 313 0.81 -8.15 49.25
C SER A 313 1.69 -7.38 50.21
N GLU A 314 1.18 -6.28 50.75
CA GLU A 314 1.79 -5.63 51.91
C GLU A 314 1.93 -6.70 53.01
N ARG A 315 3.17 -7.05 53.35
CA ARG A 315 3.49 -7.83 54.55
C ARG A 315 4.13 -6.87 55.53
N ASN A 316 3.51 -6.76 56.69
CA ASN A 316 3.91 -5.88 57.78
C ASN A 316 5.39 -6.05 58.12
N GLU A 317 6.12 -4.93 58.21
CA GLU A 317 7.41 -4.87 58.88
C GLU A 317 7.17 -4.63 60.38
N GLU A 318 7.43 -5.65 61.22
CA GLU A 318 7.69 -5.45 62.64
C GLU A 318 8.95 -6.23 63.07
N GLU A 319 9.85 -5.50 63.71
CA GLU A 319 10.93 -5.93 64.62
C GLU A 319 12.11 -6.81 64.15
N ARG A 320 13.25 -6.10 63.94
CA ARG A 320 14.40 -6.08 64.88
C ARG A 320 15.59 -7.07 64.72
N SER A 321 16.67 -6.49 64.18
CA SER A 321 18.08 -6.54 64.65
C SER A 321 19.14 -7.43 63.99
N GLU A 322 20.32 -6.82 63.93
CA GLU A 322 21.68 -7.40 64.08
C GLU A 322 22.38 -8.16 62.93
N THR A 323 23.20 -7.38 62.22
CA THR A 323 24.66 -7.57 62.02
C THR A 323 25.25 -8.64 61.08
N VAL A 324 26.14 -8.13 60.22
CA VAL A 324 27.53 -8.59 59.96
C VAL A 324 27.84 -9.56 58.80
N THR A 325 28.65 -9.02 57.87
CA THR A 325 29.56 -9.65 56.88
C THR A 325 29.04 -10.53 55.74
N ALA A 326 29.51 -10.19 54.53
CA ALA A 326 29.62 -11.11 53.40
C ALA A 326 30.70 -12.18 53.67
N PRO A 327 30.63 -13.34 52.99
CA PRO A 327 31.64 -13.55 51.96
C PRO A 327 31.10 -14.16 50.65
N ARG A 328 32.04 -14.61 49.82
CA ARG A 328 32.00 -14.87 48.37
C ARG A 328 31.93 -16.37 48.05
N ALA A 329 31.54 -16.68 46.81
CA ALA A 329 31.95 -17.86 46.01
C ALA A 329 31.03 -19.11 45.90
N GLU A 330 30.79 -19.46 44.62
CA GLU A 330 30.89 -20.79 43.99
C GLU A 330 29.77 -21.86 44.04
N SER A 331 29.30 -22.16 42.83
CA SER A 331 29.03 -23.48 42.25
C SER A 331 27.76 -24.26 42.65
N ASN A 332 26.96 -24.62 41.65
CA ASN A 332 26.94 -26.02 41.20
C ASN A 332 26.31 -26.20 39.80
N MET A 333 26.94 -27.06 38.99
CA MET A 333 26.33 -27.69 37.81
C MET A 333 25.86 -29.10 38.16
N LYS A 334 24.64 -29.47 37.76
CA LYS A 334 24.17 -30.84 37.39
C LYS A 334 22.72 -30.69 36.92
N ALA A 335 22.32 -30.96 35.67
CA ALA A 335 22.44 -32.17 34.84
C ALA A 335 21.39 -33.26 35.17
N SER A 336 20.32 -33.32 34.35
CA SER A 336 19.55 -34.50 33.89
C SER A 336 18.30 -33.96 33.15
N GLN A 337 18.15 -34.07 31.84
CA GLN A 337 17.72 -35.24 31.02
C GLN A 337 16.32 -35.79 31.31
N ASN A 338 15.56 -35.91 30.20
CA ASN A 338 14.27 -36.60 29.99
C ASN A 338 13.06 -36.06 30.79
N GLY A 339 11.83 -36.06 30.25
CA GLY A 339 11.36 -36.47 28.92
C GLY A 339 9.83 -36.53 28.88
N ASN A 340 9.27 -36.87 27.71
CA ASN A 340 7.85 -37.13 27.42
C ASN A 340 6.84 -35.95 27.39
N LEU A 341 6.17 -35.84 26.24
CA LEU A 341 4.80 -35.38 26.10
C LEU A 341 3.83 -36.35 26.80
N PRO A 342 2.56 -35.96 27.01
CA PRO A 342 1.57 -36.61 26.15
C PRO A 342 0.54 -35.65 25.51
N GLU A 343 -0.18 -36.24 24.56
CA GLU A 343 -1.19 -35.66 23.67
C GLU A 343 -2.57 -35.40 24.31
N THR A 344 -3.39 -34.65 23.55
CA THR A 344 -4.86 -34.78 23.40
C THR A 344 -5.81 -34.55 24.59
N ALA A 345 -6.64 -33.50 24.46
CA ALA A 345 -8.11 -33.57 24.31
C ALA A 345 -8.63 -32.12 24.19
N SER A 346 -9.22 -31.70 23.06
CA SER A 346 -10.64 -31.89 22.73
C SER A 346 -11.61 -31.31 23.75
N THR A 347 -12.18 -30.13 23.47
CA THR A 347 -13.65 -29.99 23.33
C THR A 347 -14.01 -28.67 22.63
N THR A 348 -14.91 -28.77 21.66
CA THR A 348 -15.70 -27.68 21.09
C THR A 348 -16.89 -27.36 21.98
N GLU A 349 -17.32 -26.10 22.07
CA GLU A 349 -18.77 -25.80 22.10
C GLU A 349 -19.13 -24.37 21.67
N VAL A 350 -20.37 -24.26 21.16
CA VAL A 350 -20.95 -23.25 20.25
C VAL A 350 -22.47 -23.34 20.39
N SER A 351 -23.28 -22.29 20.51
CA SER A 351 -23.08 -20.83 20.70
C SER A 351 -24.27 -20.29 21.52
N ASP A 352 -24.25 -19.06 22.06
CA ASP A 352 -24.79 -17.82 21.46
C ASP A 352 -25.29 -16.95 22.63
N ASP A 353 -25.30 -15.61 22.51
CA ASP A 353 -26.48 -14.80 22.87
C ASP A 353 -26.26 -13.32 22.53
N ALA A 354 -27.30 -12.68 22.01
CA ALA A 354 -27.26 -11.31 21.50
C ALA A 354 -28.21 -10.37 22.25
N ALA A 355 -27.70 -9.18 22.57
CA ALA A 355 -28.37 -7.89 22.65
C ALA A 355 -29.74 -7.75 23.37
N ASP A 356 -29.78 -6.82 24.33
CA ASP A 356 -30.65 -5.64 24.18
C ASP A 356 -30.08 -4.40 24.92
N GLU A 357 -30.75 -3.26 24.71
CA GLU A 357 -30.67 -1.92 25.33
C GLU A 357 -30.00 -0.77 24.54
N GLN A 358 -30.88 0.02 23.91
CA GLN A 358 -30.78 1.46 23.77
C GLN A 358 -32.05 2.12 24.38
N PRO A 359 -32.16 3.46 24.48
CA PRO A 359 -31.26 4.39 25.18
C PRO A 359 -32.05 5.34 26.11
N LYS A 360 -31.40 6.06 27.04
CA LYS A 360 -32.05 7.19 27.75
C LYS A 360 -31.22 8.47 27.76
N LYS A 361 -31.86 9.56 27.29
CA LYS A 361 -31.40 10.95 27.39
C LYS A 361 -31.76 11.56 28.74
N LYS A 362 -30.81 12.28 29.34
CA LYS A 362 -30.88 13.54 30.13
C LYS A 362 -29.44 13.81 30.61
N GLY A 363 -28.93 15.04 30.72
CA GLY A 363 -29.56 16.35 30.68
C GLY A 363 -29.02 17.15 31.86
N ASP A 364 -28.30 18.25 31.59
CA ASP A 364 -27.70 19.23 32.52
C ASP A 364 -26.88 18.72 33.72
N ASP A 365 -25.56 18.99 33.69
CA ASP A 365 -24.86 19.52 34.87
C ASP A 365 -23.50 20.16 34.49
N LEU A 366 -23.48 21.48 34.24
CA LEU A 366 -22.26 22.24 33.93
C LEU A 366 -22.29 23.66 34.53
N LYS A 367 -22.46 23.76 35.86
CA LYS A 367 -22.28 25.01 36.64
C LYS A 367 -21.62 24.81 38.03
N ARG A 368 -20.38 24.32 38.03
CA ARG A 368 -19.35 24.42 39.10
C ARG A 368 -18.00 24.24 38.36
N LEU A 369 -17.02 25.15 38.31
CA LEU A 369 -16.63 26.36 39.04
C LEU A 369 -16.05 27.33 37.98
N GLY A 370 -16.07 28.67 38.03
CA GLY A 370 -16.23 29.64 39.11
C GLY A 370 -15.17 30.76 38.92
N ILE A 371 -15.59 32.03 39.02
CA ILE A 371 -14.78 33.28 39.06
C ILE A 371 -14.54 34.00 37.70
N GLN A 372 -15.23 35.16 37.60
CA GLN A 372 -15.09 36.35 36.73
C GLN A 372 -14.91 36.17 35.21
#